data_AF-A0A7S0UFF3-F1
#
_entry.id   AF-A0A7S0UFF3-F1
#
_cell.length_a   1.000
_cell.length_b   1.000
_cell.length_c   1.000
_cell.angle_alpha   90.00
_cell.angle_beta   90.00
_cell.angle_gamma   90.00
#
_symmetry.space_group_name_H-M   'P 1'
#
loop_
_entity.id
_entity.type
_entity.pdbx_description
1 polymer ?
#
loop_
_entity_poly.entity_id
_entity_poly.type
_entity_poly.pdbx_seq_one_letter_code
_entity_poly.pdbx_strand_id
1 'polypeptide(L)'
;MAPKEDGEAEEVDGEEGGAGSEEQEKKKKKSDYQSRLDAANEEMNVLALVRKGLQDKIGLKNNQMEYIMKIKQLFDELDTGGFGSLSYQSLQEGLKRACDVDL
;
A
#
# COMPACT_ATOMS: atom_id res chain seq x y z
N MET A 1 -3.17 74.74 -58.32
CA MET A 1 -2.69 74.34 -56.98
C MET A 1 -3.94 74.02 -56.18
N ALA A 2 -4.28 72.73 -56.08
CA ALA A 2 -5.45 72.20 -55.38
C ALA A 2 -4.98 71.08 -54.44
N PRO A 3 -5.53 70.95 -53.23
CA PRO A 3 -5.08 69.95 -52.26
C PRO A 3 -5.72 68.58 -52.50
N LYS A 4 -5.07 67.58 -51.92
CA LYS A 4 -5.31 66.13 -51.99
C LYS A 4 -6.53 65.72 -51.17
N GLU A 5 -7.26 64.71 -51.61
CA GLU A 5 -8.08 63.85 -50.74
C GLU A 5 -8.01 62.39 -51.26
N ASP A 6 -7.05 61.63 -50.74
CA ASP A 6 -7.07 60.17 -50.75
C ASP A 6 -7.71 59.75 -49.42
N GLY A 7 -8.96 59.30 -49.47
CA GLY A 7 -9.66 58.72 -48.32
C GLY A 7 -9.35 57.23 -48.24
N GLU A 8 -8.31 56.88 -47.47
CA GLU A 8 -8.08 55.49 -47.05
C GLU A 8 -9.11 55.12 -45.98
N ALA A 9 -9.84 54.03 -46.22
CA ALA A 9 -10.73 53.42 -45.25
C ALA A 9 -9.88 52.77 -44.15
N GLU A 10 -9.93 53.34 -42.95
CA GLU A 10 -9.44 52.72 -41.72
C GLU A 10 -10.35 51.52 -41.40
N GLU A 11 -9.87 50.30 -41.64
CA GLU A 11 -10.52 49.11 -41.05
C GLU A 11 -10.16 49.06 -39.56
N VAL A 12 -11.20 49.22 -38.77
CA VAL A 12 -11.22 49.25 -37.31
C VAL A 12 -10.80 47.90 -36.73
N ASP A 13 -9.91 47.98 -35.73
CA ASP A 13 -9.45 46.90 -34.86
C ASP A 13 -10.58 45.98 -34.39
N GLY A 14 -10.45 44.69 -34.72
CA GLY A 14 -11.20 43.60 -34.10
C GLY A 14 -10.33 42.84 -33.11
N GLU A 15 -10.02 43.44 -31.95
CA GLU A 15 -9.48 42.69 -30.80
C GLU A 15 -10.63 41.90 -30.12
N GLU A 16 -10.95 40.71 -30.63
CA GLU A 16 -11.65 39.68 -29.85
C GLU A 16 -10.61 38.79 -29.14
N GLY A 17 -10.12 39.22 -27.98
CA GLY A 17 -9.07 38.52 -27.23
C GLY A 17 -9.28 38.50 -25.72
N GLY A 18 -10.46 38.12 -25.23
CA GLY A 18 -10.77 38.21 -23.79
C GLY A 18 -11.24 36.93 -23.08
N ALA A 19 -12.09 36.11 -23.70
CA ALA A 19 -12.82 35.06 -22.98
C ALA A 19 -12.16 33.66 -22.99
N GLY A 20 -11.29 33.38 -23.96
CA GLY A 20 -10.69 32.05 -24.13
C GLY A 20 -9.58 31.69 -23.13
N SER A 21 -8.86 32.70 -22.63
CA SER A 21 -7.70 32.52 -21.75
C SER A 21 -8.08 32.15 -20.31
N GLU A 22 -9.08 32.83 -19.73
CA GLU A 22 -9.53 32.54 -18.37
C GLU A 22 -10.19 31.16 -18.23
N GLU A 23 -10.93 30.72 -19.25
CA GLU A 23 -11.60 29.42 -19.22
C GLU A 23 -10.59 28.27 -19.41
N GLN A 24 -9.55 28.47 -20.23
CA GLN A 24 -8.43 27.54 -20.33
C GLN A 24 -7.62 27.47 -19.02
N GLU A 25 -7.42 28.60 -18.34
CA GLU A 25 -6.69 28.64 -17.06
C GLU A 25 -7.48 27.93 -15.93
N LYS A 26 -8.80 28.08 -15.90
CA LYS A 26 -9.69 27.36 -14.97
C LYS A 26 -9.68 25.85 -15.22
N LYS A 27 -9.69 25.40 -16.48
CA LYS A 27 -9.59 23.98 -16.86
C LYS A 27 -8.24 23.38 -16.44
N LYS A 28 -7.15 24.11 -16.66
CA LYS A 28 -5.80 23.68 -16.25
C LYS A 28 -5.67 23.54 -14.73
N LYS A 29 -6.13 24.54 -13.96
CA LYS A 29 -6.15 24.47 -12.49
C LYS A 29 -6.95 23.26 -11.99
N LYS A 30 -8.12 23.00 -12.58
CA LYS A 30 -8.97 21.86 -12.19
C LYS A 30 -8.29 20.52 -12.49
N SER A 31 -7.59 20.42 -13.62
CA SER A 31 -6.78 19.25 -13.97
C SER A 31 -5.64 19.03 -12.98
N ASP A 32 -4.92 20.09 -12.61
CA ASP A 32 -3.79 20.00 -11.65
C ASP A 32 -4.26 19.54 -10.26
N TYR A 33 -5.43 20.02 -9.80
CA TYR A 33 -6.02 19.55 -8.54
C TYR A 33 -6.35 18.06 -8.58
N GLN A 34 -6.90 17.58 -9.69
CA GLN A 34 -7.24 16.17 -9.85
C GLN A 34 -5.98 15.29 -9.84
N SER A 35 -4.94 15.67 -10.58
CA SER A 35 -3.65 14.96 -10.58
C SER A 35 -3.01 14.89 -9.18
N ARG A 36 -3.14 15.96 -8.38
CA ARG A 36 -2.62 15.98 -6.99
C ARG A 36 -3.44 15.07 -6.06
N LEU A 37 -4.75 14.97 -6.28
CA LEU A 37 -5.63 14.06 -5.55
C LEU A 37 -5.30 12.60 -5.86
N ASP A 38 -5.07 12.29 -7.13
CA ASP A 38 -4.73 10.93 -7.57
C ASP A 38 -3.36 10.50 -7.03
N ALA A 39 -2.36 11.37 -7.10
CA ALA A 39 -1.05 11.12 -6.50
C ALA A 39 -1.12 10.91 -4.97
N ALA A 40 -1.91 11.72 -4.26
CA ALA A 40 -2.11 11.55 -2.82
C ALA A 40 -2.82 10.24 -2.47
N ASN A 41 -3.77 9.80 -3.30
CA ASN A 41 -4.45 8.51 -3.14
C ASN A 41 -3.50 7.32 -3.40
N GLU A 42 -2.62 7.43 -4.39
CA GLU A 42 -1.57 6.43 -4.63
C GLU A 42 -0.58 6.35 -3.46
N GLU A 43 -0.11 7.48 -2.95
CA GLU A 43 0.75 7.54 -1.75
C GLU A 43 0.07 6.91 -0.53
N MET A 44 -1.23 7.19 -0.34
CA MET A 44 -2.00 6.61 0.75
C MET A 44 -2.11 5.08 0.63
N ASN A 45 -2.30 4.56 -0.58
CA ASN A 45 -2.34 3.12 -0.83
C ASN A 45 -1.00 2.44 -0.51
N VAL A 46 0.12 3.03 -0.92
CA VAL A 46 1.47 2.52 -0.61
C VAL A 46 1.70 2.50 0.90
N LEU A 47 1.35 3.59 1.60
CA LEU A 47 1.49 3.67 3.06
C LEU A 47 0.62 2.63 3.79
N ALA A 48 -0.59 2.36 3.29
CA ALA A 48 -1.47 1.33 3.84
C ALA A 48 -0.86 -0.08 3.70
N LEU A 49 -0.28 -0.39 2.53
CA LEU A 49 0.44 -1.65 2.29
C LEU A 49 1.67 -1.81 3.21
N VAL A 50 2.49 -0.76 3.35
CA VAL A 50 3.66 -0.76 4.23
C VAL A 50 3.25 -0.95 5.69
N ARG A 51 2.20 -0.25 6.14
CA ARG A 51 1.66 -0.39 7.50
C ARG A 51 1.18 -1.82 7.76
N LYS A 52 0.44 -2.43 6.83
CA LYS A 52 -0.04 -3.80 6.94
C LYS A 52 1.12 -4.80 7.05
N GLY A 53 2.12 -4.70 6.17
CA GLY A 53 3.29 -5.59 6.21
C GLY A 53 4.13 -5.46 7.50
N LEU A 54 4.20 -4.26 8.09
CA LEU A 54 4.83 -4.05 9.39
C LEU A 54 4.00 -4.64 10.54
N GLN A 55 2.68 -4.46 10.53
CA GLN A 55 1.78 -5.06 11.52
C GLN A 55 1.83 -6.59 11.47
N ASP A 56 1.85 -7.19 10.28
CA ASP A 56 1.96 -8.64 10.11
C ASP A 56 3.30 -9.16 10.67
N LYS A 57 4.42 -8.47 10.40
CA LYS A 57 5.73 -8.82 10.98
C LYS A 57 5.78 -8.68 12.50
N ILE A 58 5.16 -7.64 13.06
CA ILE A 58 5.11 -7.41 14.50
C ILE A 58 4.19 -8.43 15.17
N GLY A 59 3.03 -8.71 14.59
CA GLY A 59 2.11 -9.75 15.05
C GLY A 59 2.74 -11.14 14.99
N LEU A 60 3.51 -11.43 13.92
CA LEU A 60 4.27 -12.66 13.80
C LEU A 60 5.30 -12.79 14.92
N LYS A 61 6.04 -11.72 15.25
CA LYS A 61 7.03 -11.71 16.35
C LYS A 61 6.38 -11.84 17.72
N ASN A 62 5.30 -11.10 17.98
CA ASN A 62 4.62 -11.12 19.27
C ASN A 62 3.97 -12.48 19.56
N ASN A 63 3.44 -13.14 18.52
CA ASN A 63 2.91 -14.49 18.64
C ASN A 63 4.00 -15.57 18.56
N GLN A 64 5.18 -15.26 17.99
CA GLN A 64 6.29 -16.22 17.84
C GLN A 64 6.73 -16.78 19.18
N MET A 65 6.81 -15.94 20.21
CA MET A 65 7.23 -16.37 21.55
C MET A 65 6.22 -17.35 22.16
N GLU A 66 4.92 -17.08 22.00
CA GLU A 66 3.86 -17.97 22.46
C GLU A 66 3.88 -19.31 21.71
N TYR A 67 4.06 -19.28 20.38
CA TYR A 67 4.20 -20.49 19.58
C TYR A 67 5.45 -21.29 19.94
N ILE A 68 6.58 -20.63 20.15
CA ILE A 68 7.82 -21.28 20.59
C ILE A 68 7.62 -21.93 21.96
N MET A 69 6.94 -21.27 22.90
CA MET A 69 6.62 -21.85 24.21
C MET A 69 5.73 -23.09 24.09
N LYS A 70 4.67 -23.04 23.27
CA LYS A 70 3.79 -24.20 23.02
C LYS A 70 4.54 -25.37 22.36
N ILE A 71 5.41 -25.08 21.39
CA ILE A 71 6.22 -26.11 20.72
C ILE A 71 7.22 -26.74 21.71
N LYS A 72 7.84 -25.93 22.58
CA LYS A 72 8.73 -26.44 23.63
C LYS A 72 7.99 -27.36 24.60
N GLN A 73 6.81 -26.95 25.04
CA GLN A 73 6.00 -27.76 25.95
C GLN A 73 5.63 -29.12 25.30
N LEU A 74 5.17 -29.10 24.04
CA LEU A 74 4.89 -30.34 23.29
C LEU A 74 6.15 -31.20 23.12
N PHE A 75 7.30 -30.58 22.90
CA PHE A 75 8.57 -31.29 22.79
C PHE A 75 8.92 -32.00 24.10
N ASP A 76 8.80 -31.30 25.24
CA ASP A 76 9.09 -31.86 26.55
C ASP A 76 8.12 -32.99 26.93
N GLU A 77 6.85 -32.92 26.49
CA GLU A 77 5.86 -34.00 26.67
C GLU A 77 6.22 -35.26 25.87
N LEU A 78 6.84 -35.10 24.69
CA LEU A 78 7.28 -36.20 23.85
C LEU A 78 8.66 -36.76 24.27
N ASP A 79 9.57 -35.90 24.75
CA ASP A 79 10.92 -36.27 25.21
C ASP A 79 10.90 -36.83 26.64
N THR A 80 10.29 -38.01 26.79
CA THR A 80 10.25 -38.75 28.05
C THR A 80 11.61 -39.07 28.65
N GLY A 81 12.64 -39.14 27.82
CA GLY A 81 13.99 -39.44 28.25
C GLY A 81 14.76 -38.22 28.75
N GLY A 82 14.25 -37.01 28.50
CA GLY A 82 14.93 -35.76 28.85
C GLY A 82 16.29 -35.60 28.19
N PHE A 83 16.50 -36.23 27.03
CA PHE A 83 17.78 -36.20 26.31
C PHE A 83 18.00 -34.90 25.55
N GLY A 84 16.95 -34.07 25.42
CA GLY A 84 16.95 -32.88 24.57
C GLY A 84 16.82 -33.23 23.09
N SER A 85 16.37 -34.44 22.75
CA SER A 85 16.19 -34.91 21.39
C SER A 85 15.12 -35.99 21.30
N LEU A 86 14.26 -35.92 20.29
CA LEU A 86 13.25 -36.95 20.04
C LEU A 86 13.84 -38.08 19.18
N SER A 87 13.97 -39.27 19.79
CA SER A 87 14.21 -40.51 19.07
C SER A 87 12.91 -41.04 18.45
N TYR A 88 13.04 -41.91 17.45
CA TYR A 88 11.88 -42.56 16.83
C TYR A 88 10.97 -43.26 17.85
N GLN A 89 11.56 -43.95 18.83
CA GLN A 89 10.82 -44.60 19.91
C GLN A 89 10.08 -43.60 20.79
N SER A 90 10.75 -42.53 21.24
CA SER A 90 10.09 -41.50 22.07
C SER A 90 8.93 -40.80 21.35
N LEU A 91 9.07 -40.60 20.03
CA LEU A 91 7.99 -40.05 19.20
C LEU A 91 6.82 -41.02 19.09
N GLN A 92 7.09 -42.31 18.84
CA GLN A 92 6.06 -43.35 18.73
C GLN A 92 5.30 -43.53 20.06
N GLU A 93 6.00 -43.57 21.19
CA GLU A 93 5.41 -43.66 22.53
C GLU A 93 4.63 -42.40 22.93
N GLY A 94 5.14 -41.23 22.54
CA GLY A 94 4.45 -39.95 22.70
C GLY A 94 3.15 -39.89 21.92
N LEU A 95 3.17 -40.28 20.64
CA LEU A 95 1.98 -40.35 19.79
C LEU A 95 0.97 -41.40 20.29
N LYS A 96 1.44 -42.56 20.75
CA LYS A 96 0.58 -43.60 21.32
C LYS A 96 -0.20 -43.10 22.55
N ARG A 97 0.46 -42.33 23.43
CA ARG A 97 -0.20 -41.68 24.58
C ARG A 97 -1.13 -40.53 24.19
N ALA A 98 -0.76 -39.75 23.18
CA ALA A 98 -1.56 -38.61 22.73
C ALA A 98 -2.84 -39.03 21.98
N CYS A 99 -2.81 -40.20 21.31
CA CYS A 99 -3.94 -40.66 20.53
C CYS A 99 -4.87 -41.65 21.25
N ASP A 100 -4.50 -42.23 22.41
CA ASP A 100 -5.25 -43.35 23.02
C ASP A 100 -5.54 -44.49 22.01
N VAL A 101 -4.71 -44.61 20.96
CA VAL A 101 -4.81 -45.67 19.96
C VAL A 101 -3.65 -46.63 20.21
N ASP A 102 -3.99 -47.88 20.52
CA ASP A 102 -3.03 -48.97 20.51
C ASP A 102 -2.49 -49.16 19.08
N LEU A 103 -1.34 -48.52 18.81
CA LEU A 103 -0.43 -48.83 17.70
C LEU A 103 0.38 -50.10 18.02
#